data_AF-A0A378XZI7-F1
#
_entry.id   AF-A0A378XZI7-F1
#
_cell.length_a   1.000
_cell.length_b   1.000
_cell.length_c   1.000
_cell.angle_alpha   90.00
_cell.angle_beta   90.00
_cell.angle_gamma   90.00
#
_symmetry.space_group_name_H-M   'P 1'
#
loop_
_entity.id
_entity.type
_entity.pdbx_description
1 polymer ?
#
loop_
_entity_poly.entity_id
_entity_poly.type
_entity_poly.pdbx_seq_one_letter_code
_entity_poly.pdbx_strand_id
1 'polypeptide(L)'
;MDIIDAIQRIVNEVVENEYRHDECPPEFIVSLLYEKSVELDERSDKDHKIILTVRHLGSCFSKVIFPQVTQVFGYDSLKEEMKYMYNRTM
;
A
#
# COMPACT_ATOMS: atom_id res chain seq x y z
N MET A 1 15.75 -3.56 9.02
CA MET A 1 14.41 -3.97 8.58
C MET A 1 13.45 -3.02 9.25
N ASP A 2 12.97 -2.03 8.51
CA ASP A 2 11.93 -1.12 8.97
C ASP A 2 10.53 -1.70 8.67
N ILE A 3 9.48 -0.96 9.07
CA ILE A 3 8.10 -1.39 8.86
C ILE A 3 7.74 -1.48 7.37
N ILE A 4 8.35 -0.64 6.52
CA ILE A 4 8.11 -0.63 5.08
C ILE A 4 8.73 -1.87 4.46
N ASP A 5 9.96 -2.23 4.83
CA ASP A 5 10.62 -3.48 4.41
C ASP A 5 9.78 -4.71 4.79
N ALA A 6 9.25 -4.72 6.02
CA ALA A 6 8.45 -5.83 6.53
C ALA A 6 7.17 -6.02 5.70
N ILE A 7 6.45 -4.93 5.41
CA ILE A 7 5.23 -4.96 4.60
C ILE A 7 5.57 -5.29 3.14
N GLN A 8 6.62 -4.69 2.57
CA GLN A 8 7.07 -4.97 1.21
C GLN A 8 7.42 -6.45 1.03
N ARG A 9 8.03 -7.09 2.03
CA ARG A 9 8.30 -8.54 1.99
C ARG A 9 7.00 -9.33 1.85
N ILE A 10 5.98 -9.03 2.65
CA ILE A 10 4.68 -9.70 2.58
C ILE A 10 3.99 -9.43 1.24
N VAL A 11 4.04 -8.19 0.74
CA VAL A 11 3.53 -7.83 -0.59
C VAL A 11 4.21 -8.68 -1.68
N ASN A 12 5.53 -8.80 -1.64
CA ASN A 12 6.27 -9.60 -2.61
C ASN A 12 5.90 -11.09 -2.53
N GLU A 13 5.73 -11.63 -1.31
CA GLU A 13 5.25 -13.00 -1.11
C GLU A 13 3.85 -13.21 -1.71
N VAL A 14 2.94 -12.24 -1.56
CA VAL A 14 1.61 -12.31 -2.20
C VAL A 14 1.73 -12.27 -3.72
N VAL A 15 2.59 -11.41 -4.27
CA VAL A 15 2.77 -11.32 -5.73
C VAL A 15 3.28 -12.62 -6.31
N GLU A 16 4.30 -13.21 -5.68
CA GLU A 16 4.86 -14.50 -6.11
C GLU A 16 3.84 -15.64 -6.02
N ASN A 17 2.96 -15.63 -5.03
CA ASN A 17 1.96 -16.69 -4.87
C ASN A 17 0.77 -16.54 -5.83
N GLU A 18 0.31 -15.32 -6.09
CA GLU A 18 -0.95 -15.07 -6.80
C GLU A 18 -0.77 -14.70 -8.28
N TYR A 19 0.32 -14.00 -8.64
CA TYR A 19 0.49 -13.40 -9.97
C TYR A 19 1.69 -13.94 -10.75
N ARG A 20 2.46 -14.89 -10.21
CA ARG A 20 3.66 -15.46 -10.89
C ARG A 20 3.39 -16.06 -12.28
N HIS A 21 2.14 -16.41 -12.56
CA HIS A 21 1.74 -17.05 -13.81
C HIS A 21 1.26 -16.04 -14.87
N ASP A 22 1.13 -14.76 -14.50
CA ASP A 22 0.74 -13.72 -15.44
C ASP A 22 1.93 -13.36 -16.35
N GLU A 23 1.68 -13.18 -17.65
CA GLU A 23 2.72 -12.78 -18.60
C GLU A 23 3.35 -11.41 -18.26
N CYS A 24 2.57 -10.55 -17.59
CA CYS A 24 3.00 -9.27 -17.07
C CYS A 24 2.47 -9.08 -15.64
N PRO A 25 3.20 -9.55 -14.61
CA PRO A 25 2.73 -9.43 -13.23
C PRO A 25 2.70 -7.95 -12.78
N PRO A 26 1.74 -7.56 -11.93
CA PRO A 26 1.72 -6.23 -11.34
C PRO A 26 2.88 -6.01 -10.38
N GLU A 27 3.43 -4.80 -10.38
CA GLU A 27 4.43 -4.36 -9.42
C GLU A 27 3.73 -3.61 -8.28
N PHE A 28 3.94 -4.06 -7.05
CA PHE A 28 3.42 -3.41 -5.85
C PHE A 28 4.53 -2.77 -5.02
N ILE A 29 4.36 -1.51 -4.66
CA ILE A 29 5.35 -0.69 -3.96
C ILE A 29 4.72 -0.14 -2.68
N VAL A 30 5.39 -0.36 -1.55
CA VAL A 30 5.03 0.20 -0.24
C VAL A 30 5.89 1.44 0.02
N SER A 31 5.24 2.55 0.34
CA SER A 31 5.89 3.84 0.57
C SER A 31 5.39 4.49 1.86
N LEU A 32 6.26 5.26 2.51
CA LEU A 32 5.90 6.11 3.63
C LEU A 32 5.68 7.54 3.14
N LEU A 33 4.47 8.06 3.29
CA LEU A 33 4.15 9.47 3.07
C LEU A 33 4.23 10.22 4.39
N TYR A 34 4.96 11.33 4.37
CA TYR A 34 5.08 12.26 5.47
C TYR A 34 4.27 13.52 5.16
N GLU A 35 3.13 13.72 5.84
CA GLU A 35 2.41 14.99 5.76
C GLU A 35 2.94 15.94 6.82
N LYS A 36 3.56 17.04 6.38
CA LYS A 36 4.03 18.09 7.29
C LYS A 36 2.82 18.93 7.68
N SER A 37 2.39 18.85 8.94
CA SER A 37 1.38 19.77 9.48
C SER A 37 1.91 21.21 9.38
N VAL A 38 1.06 22.11 8.89
CA VAL A 38 1.41 23.53 8.69
C VAL A 38 1.39 24.31 10.02
N GLU A 39 0.97 23.67 11.12
CA GLU A 39 0.82 24.31 12.43
C GLU A 39 1.96 23.96 13.41
N LEU A 40 2.43 25.01 14.07
CA LEU A 40 3.66 25.22 14.84
C LEU A 40 3.65 24.55 16.23
N ASP A 41 3.31 23.27 16.33
CA ASP A 41 3.54 22.53 17.58
C ASP A 41 4.47 21.35 17.33
N GLU A 42 5.68 21.43 17.87
CA GLU A 42 6.77 20.43 17.78
C GLU A 42 6.43 19.07 18.44
N ARG A 43 5.16 18.85 18.77
CA ARG A 43 4.65 17.68 19.50
C ARG A 43 3.38 17.06 18.89
N SER A 44 2.89 17.54 17.74
CA SER A 44 1.84 16.79 17.04
C SER A 44 2.43 15.53 16.44
N ASP A 45 1.84 14.38 16.77
CA ASP A 45 2.16 13.11 16.11
C ASP A 45 2.06 13.35 14.60
N LYS A 46 3.20 13.27 13.93
CA LYS A 46 3.32 13.45 12.48
C LYS A 46 2.36 12.48 11.81
N ASP A 47 1.46 12.96 10.94
CA ASP A 47 0.54 12.12 10.17
C ASP A 47 1.31 11.32 9.12
N HIS A 48 1.89 10.20 9.58
CA HIS A 48 2.56 9.22 8.75
C HIS A 48 1.52 8.33 8.10
N LYS A 49 1.55 8.26 6.76
CA LYS A 49 0.68 7.37 6.00
C LYS A 49 1.51 6.31 5.29
N ILE A 50 1.11 5.05 5.42
CA ILE A 50 1.67 3.96 4.61
C ILE A 50 0.78 3.84 3.36
N ILE A 51 1.42 3.94 2.21
CA ILE A 51 0.78 3.90 0.90
C ILE A 51 1.21 2.62 0.19
N LEU A 52 0.23 1.90 -0.34
CA LEU A 52 0.45 0.84 -1.31
C LEU A 52 0.18 1.40 -2.71
N THR A 53 1.08 1.16 -3.64
CA THR A 53 0.94 1.53 -5.05
C THR A 53 1.02 0.28 -5.90
N VAL A 54 0.12 0.15 -6.87
CA VAL A 54 0.20 -0.86 -7.93
C VAL A 54 0.57 -0.18 -9.24
N ARG A 55 1.50 -0.79 -9.98
CA ARG A 55 1.86 -0.44 -11.36
C ARG A 55 1.67 -1.67 -12.23
N HIS A 56 0.88 -1.53 -13.29
CA HIS A 56 0.62 -2.61 -14.25
C HIS A 56 0.31 -2.01 -15.62
N LEU A 57 1.01 -2.46 -16.67
CA LEU A 57 0.80 -2.05 -18.06
C LEU A 57 0.73 -0.53 -18.30
N GLY A 58 1.50 0.26 -17.55
CA GLY A 58 1.51 1.73 -17.65
C GLY A 58 0.42 2.44 -16.84
N SER A 59 -0.53 1.70 -16.26
CA SER A 59 -1.48 2.20 -15.26
C SER A 59 -0.86 2.17 -13.86
N CYS A 60 -1.11 3.23 -13.08
CA CYS A 60 -0.68 3.34 -11.69
C CYS A 60 -1.86 3.72 -10.81
N PHE A 61 -1.99 3.04 -9.67
CA PHE A 61 -2.99 3.38 -8.65
C PHE A 61 -2.39 3.28 -7.25
N SER A 62 -2.61 4.30 -6.42
CA SER A 62 -2.10 4.36 -5.04
C SER A 62 -3.24 4.46 -4.04
N LYS A 63 -3.09 3.78 -2.90
CA LYS A 63 -4.06 3.78 -1.80
C LYS A 63 -3.35 3.84 -0.46
N VAL A 64 -3.88 4.64 0.47
CA VAL A 64 -3.43 4.63 1.88
C VAL A 64 -3.94 3.36 2.54
N ILE A 65 -3.02 2.53 3.03
CA ILE A 65 -3.32 1.30 3.77
C ILE A 65 -3.22 1.49 5.29
N PHE A 66 -2.58 2.57 5.73
CA PHE A 66 -2.57 2.96 7.14
C PHE A 66 -2.30 4.47 7.30
N PRO A 67 -2.99 5.18 8.23
CA PRO A 67 -4.20 4.73 8.92
C PRO A 67 -5.39 4.67 7.97
N GLN A 68 -6.27 3.68 8.12
CA GLN A 68 -7.54 3.63 7.40
C GLN A 68 -8.63 4.33 8.21
N VAL A 69 -9.15 5.44 7.67
CA VAL A 69 -10.19 6.26 8.29
C VAL A 69 -11.62 5.82 7.95
N THR A 70 -11.79 4.94 6.97
CA THR A 70 -13.11 4.55 6.43
C THR A 70 -13.65 3.22 6.98
N GLN A 71 -12.84 2.39 7.63
CA GLN A 71 -13.29 1.11 8.19
C GLN A 71 -13.63 1.26 9.67
N VAL A 72 -14.91 1.06 10.00
CA VAL A 72 -15.45 1.14 11.37
C VAL A 72 -15.16 -0.16 12.16
N PHE A 73 -14.93 -1.29 11.48
CA PHE A 73 -14.60 -2.58 12.07
C PHE A 73 -13.75 -3.45 11.15
N GLY A 74 -12.58 -3.88 11.63
CA GLY A 74 -11.66 -4.79 10.94
C GLY A 74 -10.83 -4.11 9.84
N TYR A 75 -9.63 -4.64 9.61
CA TYR A 75 -8.84 -4.33 8.43
C TYR A 75 -9.13 -5.40 7.37
N ASP A 76 -9.46 -5.00 6.14
CA ASP A 76 -9.40 -5.95 5.01
C ASP A 76 -7.98 -6.52 4.92
N SER A 77 -7.87 -7.79 4.54
CA SER A 77 -6.55 -8.39 4.39
C SER A 77 -5.78 -7.67 3.29
N LEU A 78 -4.46 -7.49 3.49
CA LEU A 78 -3.58 -6.86 2.50
C LEU A 78 -3.69 -7.52 1.12
N LYS A 79 -3.91 -8.85 1.08
CA LYS A 79 -4.14 -9.61 -0.15
C LYS A 79 -5.41 -9.16 -0.89
N GLU A 80 -6.53 -9.00 -0.20
CA GLU A 80 -7.78 -8.54 -0.84
C GLU A 80 -7.64 -7.11 -1.35
N GLU A 81 -6.92 -6.26 -0.62
CA GLU A 81 -6.62 -4.90 -1.09
C GLU A 81 -5.73 -4.89 -2.33
N MET A 82 -4.69 -5.72 -2.36
CA MET A 82 -3.85 -5.89 -3.56
C MET A 82 -4.67 -6.35 -4.76
N LYS A 83 -5.55 -7.33 -4.57
CA LYS A 83 -6.45 -7.82 -5.61
C LYS A 83 -7.41 -6.74 -6.10
N TYR A 84 -8.01 -5.98 -5.20
CA TYR A 84 -8.85 -4.84 -5.55
C TYR A 84 -8.08 -3.80 -6.37
N MET A 85 -6.87 -3.43 -5.92
CA MET A 85 -6.01 -2.47 -6.60
C MET A 85 -5.61 -2.94 -8.00
N TYR A 86 -5.21 -4.21 -8.14
CA TYR A 86 -4.86 -4.79 -9.43
C TYR A 86 -6.02 -4.76 -10.42
N ASN A 87 -7.22 -5.14 -9.98
CA ASN A 87 -8.42 -5.10 -10.81
C ASN A 87 -8.79 -3.69 -11.27
N ARG A 88 -8.34 -2.62 -10.59
CA ARG A 88 -8.52 -1.24 -11.06
C ARG A 88 -7.50 -0.81 -12.13
N THR A 89 -6.43 -1.59 -12.31
CA THR A 89 -5.38 -1.31 -13.30
C THR A 89 -5.50 -2.14 -14.58
N MET A 90 -6.44 -3.10 -14.61
CA MET A 90 -6.91 -3.77 -15.83
C MET A 90 -8.01 -2.95 -16.50
#